data_AF-A0A943FU22-F1
#
_entry.id   AF-A0A943FU22-F1
#
_cell.length_a   1.000
_cell.length_b   1.000
_cell.length_c   1.000
_cell.angle_alpha   90.00
_cell.angle_beta   90.00
_cell.angle_gamma   90.00
#
_symmetry.space_group_name_H-M   'P 1'
#
loop_
_entity.id
_entity.type
_entity.pdbx_description
1 polymer ?
#
loop_
_entity_poly.entity_id
_entity_poly.type
_entity_poly.pdbx_seq_one_letter_code
_entity_poly.pdbx_strand_id
1 'polypeptide(L)'
;MAMIKCPECGAEISTRAVSCVKCGLPMSEIYICPECGEVMFRSGKTVCSKCGCPIEDNPYVVNTESQRKGSYTVEEDNAAGADADAQYVAIAEKIIKKAFSRNPLNSVGVYCESGNPISDERKVAAAKIAFDIPVNDKVFLIVSGNFMSGVDERMKGFAVTSHGVFFNDDHRKKGSFFLDEFVDVKISRWIGYLRFGDYEFNLGNDLNRMIRALNDLQNETMKYL
;
A
#
# COMPACT_ATOMS: atom_id res chain seq x y z
N MET A 1 7.42 -0.53 22.00
CA MET A 1 6.93 -1.91 21.73
C MET A 1 5.59 -2.05 22.44
N ALA A 2 4.53 -2.44 21.74
CA ALA A 2 3.22 -2.63 22.36
C ALA A 2 3.07 -4.07 22.87
N MET A 3 2.73 -4.21 24.16
CA MET A 3 2.42 -5.46 24.83
C MET A 3 0.90 -5.53 25.03
N ILE A 4 0.31 -6.69 24.75
CA ILE A 4 -1.12 -6.98 24.96
C ILE A 4 -1.29 -8.06 26.01
N LYS A 5 -2.46 -8.16 26.64
CA LYS A 5 -2.80 -9.28 27.51
C LYS A 5 -3.50 -10.38 26.72
N CYS A 6 -3.07 -11.61 26.92
CA CYS A 6 -3.69 -12.79 26.32
C CYS A 6 -5.16 -12.89 26.75
N PRO A 7 -6.12 -12.99 25.82
CA PRO A 7 -7.54 -13.13 26.18
C PRO A 7 -7.88 -14.50 26.79
N GLU A 8 -6.99 -15.50 26.63
CA GLU A 8 -7.14 -16.84 27.25
C GLU A 8 -6.51 -16.90 28.66
N CYS A 9 -5.20 -16.58 28.78
CA CYS A 9 -4.44 -16.84 30.01
C CYS A 9 -3.98 -15.58 30.78
N GLY A 10 -4.35 -14.38 30.31
CA GLY A 10 -4.01 -13.10 30.95
C GLY A 10 -2.54 -12.68 30.92
N ALA A 11 -1.64 -13.51 30.38
CA ALA A 11 -0.21 -13.20 30.27
C ALA A 11 0.07 -12.06 29.28
N GLU A 12 1.14 -11.30 29.51
CA GLU A 12 1.60 -10.29 28.54
C GLU A 12 2.26 -10.96 27.33
N ILE A 13 1.87 -10.54 26.14
CA ILE A 13 2.37 -11.00 24.84
C ILE A 13 2.78 -9.77 24.03
N SER A 14 3.92 -9.86 23.32
CA SER A 14 4.25 -8.88 22.29
C SER A 14 3.25 -8.95 21.13
N THR A 15 2.80 -7.79 20.64
CA THR A 15 2.00 -7.67 19.40
C THR A 15 2.65 -8.28 18.15
N ARG A 16 3.96 -8.59 18.20
CA ARG A 16 4.73 -9.25 17.13
C ARG A 16 5.01 -10.74 17.38
N ALA A 17 4.42 -11.34 18.42
CA ALA A 17 4.54 -12.79 18.65
C ALA A 17 3.80 -13.59 17.57
N VAL A 18 4.10 -14.89 17.46
CA VAL A 18 3.32 -15.83 16.63
C VAL A 18 2.18 -16.45 17.45
N SER A 19 2.45 -16.71 18.73
CA SER A 19 1.49 -17.25 19.70
C SER A 19 1.84 -16.80 21.12
N CYS A 20 0.92 -17.03 22.08
CA CYS A 20 1.19 -16.82 23.49
C CYS A 20 2.23 -17.82 24.01
N VAL A 21 3.32 -17.31 24.57
CA VAL A 21 4.39 -18.14 25.16
C VAL A 21 3.97 -18.93 26.42
N LYS A 22 2.77 -18.65 26.99
CA LYS A 22 2.29 -19.29 28.23
C LYS A 22 1.20 -20.35 27.99
N CYS A 23 0.27 -20.12 27.06
CA CYS A 23 -0.85 -21.04 26.77
C CYS A 23 -0.84 -21.60 25.34
N GLY A 24 -0.05 -21.03 24.42
CA GLY A 24 0.02 -21.48 23.03
C GLY A 24 -0.97 -20.82 22.08
N LEU A 25 -1.94 -20.03 22.56
CA LEU A 25 -2.94 -19.34 21.72
C LEU A 25 -2.30 -18.62 20.53
N PRO A 26 -2.64 -18.94 19.27
CA PRO A 26 -2.04 -18.29 18.12
C PRO A 26 -2.56 -16.85 17.98
N MET A 27 -1.68 -15.94 17.58
CA MET A 27 -2.04 -14.51 17.43
C MET A 27 -3.08 -14.27 16.32
N SER A 28 -3.29 -15.23 15.41
CA SER A 28 -4.39 -15.20 14.42
C SER A 28 -5.78 -15.26 15.07
N GLU A 29 -5.92 -15.94 16.20
CA GLU A 29 -7.19 -16.03 16.95
C GLU A 29 -7.43 -14.83 17.86
N ILE A 30 -6.47 -13.92 17.98
CA ILE A 30 -6.58 -12.69 18.76
C ILE A 30 -7.00 -11.55 17.84
N TYR A 31 -7.96 -10.76 18.31
CA TYR A 31 -8.38 -9.49 17.75
C TYR A 31 -8.07 -8.37 18.74
N ILE A 32 -7.40 -7.31 18.26
CA ILE A 32 -7.16 -6.08 19.00
C ILE A 32 -8.06 -5.02 18.36
N CYS A 33 -8.98 -4.46 19.13
CA CYS A 33 -9.85 -3.41 18.65
C CYS A 33 -9.03 -2.13 18.35
N PRO A 34 -9.06 -1.59 17.11
CA PRO A 34 -8.28 -0.40 16.75
C PRO A 34 -8.79 0.85 17.49
N GLU A 35 -10.10 0.94 17.74
CA GLU A 35 -10.75 2.10 18.37
C GLU A 35 -10.45 2.24 19.89
N CYS A 36 -10.35 1.13 20.62
CA CYS A 36 -10.27 1.17 22.09
C CYS A 36 -9.21 0.25 22.73
N GLY A 37 -8.35 -0.36 21.91
CA GLY A 37 -7.24 -1.22 22.34
C GLY A 37 -7.66 -2.53 23.03
N GLU A 38 -8.95 -2.88 23.00
CA GLU A 38 -9.45 -4.07 23.69
C GLU A 38 -9.02 -5.36 22.99
N VAL A 39 -8.51 -6.31 23.78
CA VAL A 39 -7.97 -7.56 23.28
C VAL A 39 -8.97 -8.68 23.56
N MET A 40 -9.40 -9.39 22.51
CA MET A 40 -10.38 -10.47 22.61
C MET A 40 -10.11 -11.57 21.59
N PHE A 41 -10.88 -12.66 21.67
CA PHE A 41 -10.89 -13.66 20.61
C PHE A 41 -11.58 -13.11 19.36
N ARG A 42 -11.00 -13.40 18.19
CA ARG A 42 -11.59 -13.17 16.87
C ARG A 42 -12.82 -14.04 16.66
N SER A 43 -12.69 -15.33 16.99
CA SER A 43 -13.74 -16.33 16.79
C SER A 43 -14.97 -16.06 17.66
N GLY A 44 -16.15 -15.89 17.04
CA GLY A 44 -17.43 -15.84 17.73
C GLY A 44 -17.85 -14.46 18.27
N LYS A 45 -17.23 -13.36 17.80
CA LYS A 45 -17.66 -11.99 18.12
C LYS A 45 -17.76 -11.14 16.86
N THR A 46 -18.95 -10.61 16.59
CA THR A 46 -19.22 -9.68 15.47
C THR A 46 -19.06 -8.20 15.84
N VAL A 47 -18.91 -7.88 17.14
CA VAL A 47 -18.72 -6.52 17.65
C VAL A 47 -17.77 -6.51 18.86
N CYS A 48 -16.98 -5.45 18.99
CA CYS A 48 -16.14 -5.19 20.14
C CYS A 48 -17.01 -4.97 21.39
N SER A 49 -16.82 -5.81 22.42
CA SER A 49 -17.63 -5.79 23.64
C SER A 49 -17.47 -4.52 24.51
N LYS A 50 -16.57 -3.60 24.15
CA LYS A 50 -16.24 -2.40 24.93
C LYS A 50 -16.62 -1.07 24.26
N CYS A 51 -16.38 -0.93 22.95
CA CYS A 51 -16.75 0.28 22.19
C CYS A 51 -17.87 0.05 21.17
N GLY A 52 -18.29 -1.20 20.93
CA GLY A 52 -19.34 -1.52 19.97
C GLY A 52 -18.93 -1.46 18.49
N CYS A 53 -17.65 -1.20 18.15
CA CYS A 53 -17.21 -1.23 16.76
C CYS A 53 -17.40 -2.65 16.17
N PRO A 54 -17.81 -2.79 14.89
CA PRO A 54 -17.92 -4.10 14.26
C PRO A 54 -16.56 -4.80 14.18
N ILE A 55 -16.59 -6.12 14.32
CA ILE A 55 -15.47 -7.02 14.05
C ILE A 55 -15.78 -7.66 12.72
N GLU A 56 -15.01 -7.30 11.69
CA GLU A 56 -15.19 -7.84 10.35
C GLU A 56 -14.70 -9.30 10.31
N ASP A 57 -15.65 -10.24 10.33
CA ASP A 57 -15.40 -11.67 10.12
C ASP A 57 -15.00 -11.90 8.66
N ASN A 58 -13.70 -11.79 8.40
CA ASN A 58 -13.18 -11.74 7.05
C ASN A 58 -11.76 -12.32 6.95
N PRO A 59 -11.53 -13.42 6.21
CA PRO A 59 -10.20 -13.88 5.85
C PRO A 59 -9.64 -12.99 4.71
N TYR A 60 -9.41 -11.71 5.03
CA TYR A 60 -8.84 -10.68 4.15
C TYR A 60 -9.59 -10.40 2.83
N VAL A 61 -10.79 -9.83 2.93
CA VAL A 61 -11.52 -9.20 1.81
C VAL A 61 -11.90 -7.75 2.16
N VAL A 62 -10.92 -6.85 2.23
CA VAL A 62 -11.23 -5.42 2.22
C VAL A 62 -11.74 -5.06 0.82
N ASN A 63 -13.04 -4.82 0.72
CA ASN A 63 -13.70 -4.14 -0.39
C ASN A 63 -14.89 -3.35 0.20
N THR A 64 -14.76 -2.02 0.17
CA THR A 64 -15.80 -1.04 -0.24
C THR A 64 -17.29 -1.46 -0.11
N GLU A 65 -18.15 -0.74 0.61
CA GLU A 65 -18.31 0.73 0.60
C GLU A 65 -19.05 1.30 1.83
N SER A 66 -18.60 2.50 2.26
CA SER A 66 -19.38 3.59 2.90
C SER A 66 -19.80 3.45 4.38
N GLN A 67 -19.62 4.45 5.27
CA GLN A 67 -19.07 5.81 5.19
C GLN A 67 -18.92 6.32 6.66
N ARG A 68 -18.04 7.23 7.13
CA ARG A 68 -17.14 8.31 6.63
C ARG A 68 -15.81 8.26 7.43
N LYS A 69 -14.72 8.98 7.12
CA LYS A 69 -14.49 10.18 6.29
C LYS A 69 -13.47 9.91 5.18
N GLY A 70 -13.65 10.56 4.02
CA GLY A 70 -12.78 10.41 2.85
C GLY A 70 -13.55 10.32 1.53
N SER A 71 -14.69 11.01 1.41
CA SER A 71 -15.50 11.00 0.19
C SER A 71 -14.94 11.98 -0.84
N TYR A 72 -14.17 11.49 -1.81
CA TYR A 72 -14.03 12.15 -3.12
C TYR A 72 -15.32 11.94 -3.93
N THR A 73 -16.40 12.59 -3.49
CA THR A 73 -17.46 13.02 -4.40
C THR A 73 -17.04 14.36 -4.96
N VAL A 74 -17.05 14.51 -6.29
CA VAL A 74 -16.95 15.82 -6.93
C VAL A 74 -18.29 16.54 -6.74
N GLU A 75 -18.44 17.17 -5.59
CA GLU A 75 -19.36 18.30 -5.39
C GLU A 75 -18.58 19.39 -4.65
N GLU A 76 -18.87 20.64 -5.00
CA GLU A 76 -17.97 21.77 -4.82
C GLU A 76 -17.96 22.35 -3.38
N ASP A 77 -17.21 23.43 -3.20
CA ASP A 77 -17.14 24.26 -1.98
C ASP A 77 -16.50 23.61 -0.75
N ASN A 78 -15.16 23.74 -0.63
CA ASN A 78 -14.50 24.36 0.55
C ASN A 78 -12.97 24.44 0.36
N ALA A 79 -12.41 25.65 0.45
CA ALA A 79 -10.98 25.92 0.20
C ALA A 79 -9.99 25.22 1.16
N ALA A 80 -10.46 24.66 2.29
CA ALA A 80 -9.62 24.00 3.28
C ALA A 80 -9.18 22.56 2.89
N GLY A 81 -9.90 21.88 2.01
CA GLY A 81 -9.56 20.52 1.58
C GLY A 81 -8.40 20.48 0.57
N ALA A 82 -8.37 21.45 -0.34
CA ALA A 82 -7.34 21.57 -1.37
C ALA A 82 -5.94 21.85 -0.80
N ASP A 83 -5.86 22.56 0.34
CA ASP A 83 -4.59 22.87 1.01
C ASP A 83 -3.95 21.61 1.63
N ALA A 84 -4.77 20.72 2.22
CA ALA A 84 -4.31 19.45 2.78
C ALA A 84 -3.84 18.46 1.70
N ASP A 85 -4.58 18.37 0.58
CA ASP A 85 -4.20 17.54 -0.58
C ASP A 85 -2.90 18.05 -1.23
N ALA A 86 -2.80 19.36 -1.47
CA ALA A 86 -1.58 19.98 -2.00
C ALA A 86 -0.39 19.79 -1.05
N GLN A 87 -0.60 19.86 0.27
CA GLN A 87 0.43 19.60 1.28
C GLN A 87 0.89 18.13 1.25
N TYR A 88 -0.05 17.18 1.17
CA TYR A 88 0.25 15.76 1.04
C TYR A 88 1.07 15.50 -0.23
N VAL A 89 0.62 15.98 -1.40
CA VAL A 89 1.32 15.85 -2.68
C VAL A 89 2.74 16.44 -2.60
N ALA A 90 2.91 17.64 -2.01
CA ALA A 90 4.23 18.25 -1.87
C ALA A 90 5.20 17.42 -1.00
N ILE A 91 4.68 16.72 0.02
CA ILE A 91 5.47 15.80 0.86
C ILE A 91 5.77 14.51 0.08
N ALA A 92 4.79 13.94 -0.60
CA ALA A 92 4.92 12.75 -1.44
C ALA A 92 5.99 12.92 -2.52
N GLU A 93 5.95 14.01 -3.30
CA GLU A 93 6.93 14.31 -4.34
C GLU A 93 8.36 14.43 -3.77
N LYS A 94 8.49 15.00 -2.57
CA LYS A 94 9.78 15.12 -1.87
C LYS A 94 10.33 13.76 -1.41
N ILE A 95 9.47 12.90 -0.89
CA ILE A 95 9.81 11.51 -0.51
C ILE A 95 10.26 10.73 -1.74
N ILE A 96 9.43 10.70 -2.79
CA ILE A 96 9.67 9.98 -4.05
C ILE A 96 10.98 10.42 -4.69
N LYS A 97 11.21 11.73 -4.80
CA LYS A 97 12.45 12.31 -5.32
C LYS A 97 13.68 11.84 -4.57
N LYS A 98 13.60 11.72 -3.24
CA LYS A 98 14.70 11.27 -2.39
C LYS A 98 14.91 9.75 -2.39
N ALA A 99 13.84 8.97 -2.54
CA ALA A 99 13.91 7.51 -2.66
C ALA A 99 14.51 7.07 -4.00
N PHE A 100 14.05 7.65 -5.12
CA PHE A 100 14.45 7.23 -6.47
C PHE A 100 15.71 7.90 -7.00
N SER A 101 16.12 9.08 -6.48
CA SER A 101 17.47 9.61 -6.79
C SER A 101 18.60 8.73 -6.24
N ARG A 102 18.33 7.90 -5.23
CA ARG A 102 19.26 6.89 -4.69
C ARG A 102 19.18 5.54 -5.41
N ASN A 103 18.10 5.30 -6.15
CA ASN A 103 17.78 4.03 -6.80
C ASN A 103 17.50 4.29 -8.29
N PRO A 104 18.54 4.43 -9.15
CA PRO A 104 18.35 4.58 -10.59
C PRO A 104 17.73 3.30 -11.18
N LEU A 105 16.44 3.38 -11.51
CA LEU A 105 15.64 2.30 -12.08
C LEU A 105 15.35 2.58 -13.56
N ASN A 106 16.22 2.12 -14.46
CA ASN A 106 15.96 2.14 -15.89
C ASN A 106 16.34 0.79 -16.50
N SER A 107 15.35 0.12 -17.09
CA SER A 107 15.48 -1.16 -17.79
C SER A 107 14.34 -1.32 -18.80
N VAL A 108 14.26 -2.44 -19.51
CA VAL A 108 13.15 -2.71 -20.43
C VAL A 108 11.86 -2.88 -19.61
N GLY A 109 10.90 -1.97 -19.82
CA GLY A 109 9.64 -1.96 -19.08
C GLY A 109 9.66 -1.16 -17.77
N VAL A 110 10.82 -0.66 -17.31
CA VAL A 110 10.94 0.17 -16.10
C VAL A 110 11.45 1.56 -16.45
N TYR A 111 10.67 2.58 -16.11
CA TYR A 111 10.95 3.99 -16.43
C TYR A 111 10.92 4.83 -15.17
N CYS A 112 12.04 5.48 -14.84
CA CYS A 112 12.16 6.40 -13.72
C CYS A 112 13.16 7.51 -14.00
N GLU A 113 12.73 8.77 -13.91
CA GLU A 113 13.58 9.95 -14.11
C GLU A 113 14.26 10.40 -12.81
N SER A 114 14.85 9.43 -12.10
CA SER A 114 15.51 9.62 -10.79
C SER A 114 14.62 10.32 -9.74
N GLY A 115 13.32 10.04 -9.77
CA GLY A 115 12.32 10.63 -8.87
C GLY A 115 11.85 12.03 -9.26
N ASN A 116 12.08 12.48 -10.49
CA ASN A 116 11.30 13.54 -11.12
C ASN A 116 10.09 12.93 -11.88
N PRO A 117 9.05 13.71 -12.20
CA PRO A 117 7.95 13.24 -13.03
C PRO A 117 8.45 12.76 -14.40
N ILE A 118 7.87 11.68 -14.93
CA ILE A 118 8.20 11.13 -16.24
C ILE A 118 7.73 12.10 -17.33
N SER A 119 8.65 12.47 -18.22
CA SER A 119 8.46 13.43 -19.31
C SER A 119 7.76 12.85 -20.54
N ASP A 120 7.76 11.51 -20.70
CA ASP A 120 7.09 10.84 -21.81
C ASP A 120 5.57 10.75 -21.59
N GLU A 121 4.85 11.75 -22.09
CA GLU A 121 3.40 11.87 -22.00
C GLU A 121 2.64 10.63 -22.52
N ARG A 122 3.18 9.91 -23.51
CA ARG A 122 2.53 8.70 -24.06
C ARG A 122 2.61 7.55 -23.06
N LYS A 123 3.76 7.36 -22.42
CA LYS A 123 3.92 6.36 -21.34
C LYS A 123 3.08 6.73 -20.12
N VAL A 124 3.03 8.01 -19.76
CA VAL A 124 2.20 8.50 -18.65
C VAL A 124 0.72 8.25 -18.94
N ALA A 125 0.21 8.62 -20.11
CA ALA A 125 -1.19 8.38 -20.50
C ALA A 125 -1.55 6.88 -20.48
N ALA A 126 -0.69 6.03 -21.05
CA ALA A 126 -0.88 4.59 -21.04
C ALA A 126 -0.87 4.00 -19.61
N ALA A 127 0.03 4.46 -18.73
CA ALA A 127 0.05 4.05 -17.32
C ALA A 127 -1.18 4.52 -16.54
N LYS A 128 -1.69 5.74 -16.83
CA LYS A 128 -2.91 6.25 -16.20
C LYS A 128 -4.12 5.37 -16.53
N ILE A 129 -4.25 4.93 -17.78
CA ILE A 129 -5.32 4.01 -18.22
C ILE A 129 -5.11 2.58 -17.68
N ALA A 130 -3.86 2.08 -17.69
CA ALA A 130 -3.58 0.70 -17.26
C ALA A 130 -3.82 0.46 -15.76
N PHE A 131 -3.59 1.47 -14.92
CA PHE A 131 -3.61 1.38 -13.46
C PHE A 131 -4.69 2.24 -12.78
N ASP A 132 -5.61 2.85 -13.54
CA ASP A 132 -6.68 3.75 -13.08
C ASP A 132 -6.18 4.92 -12.20
N ILE A 133 -5.08 5.55 -12.65
CA ILE A 133 -4.47 6.69 -11.96
C ILE A 133 -5.29 7.97 -12.27
N PRO A 134 -5.54 8.86 -11.29
CA PRO A 134 -6.21 10.14 -11.53
C PRO A 134 -5.52 11.01 -12.59
N VAL A 135 -6.31 11.82 -13.30
CA VAL A 135 -5.81 12.65 -14.42
C VAL A 135 -4.80 13.69 -13.95
N ASN A 136 -4.96 14.24 -12.75
CA ASN A 136 -4.08 15.27 -12.19
C ASN A 136 -2.76 14.73 -11.61
N ASP A 137 -2.64 13.41 -11.43
CA ASP A 137 -1.45 12.83 -10.83
C ASP A 137 -0.21 12.95 -11.71
N LYS A 138 0.91 13.31 -11.08
CA LYS A 138 2.24 13.16 -11.68
C LYS A 138 2.70 11.72 -11.48
N VAL A 139 3.30 11.12 -12.51
CA VAL A 139 3.83 9.74 -12.45
C VAL A 139 5.35 9.80 -12.43
N PHE A 140 5.97 9.12 -11.48
CA PHE A 140 7.42 9.18 -11.20
C PHE A 140 8.17 7.87 -11.51
N LEU A 141 7.45 6.76 -11.42
CA LEU A 141 7.92 5.42 -11.78
C LEU A 141 6.80 4.72 -12.56
N ILE A 142 7.16 4.06 -13.67
CA ILE A 142 6.29 3.09 -14.35
C ILE A 142 7.05 1.76 -14.39
N VAL A 143 6.36 0.69 -13.97
CA VAL A 143 6.85 -0.69 -14.00
C VAL A 143 5.85 -1.53 -14.78
N SER A 144 6.24 -1.96 -15.98
CA SER A 144 5.47 -2.88 -16.80
C SER A 144 5.93 -4.32 -16.58
N GLY A 145 4.98 -5.20 -16.24
CA GLY A 145 5.13 -6.65 -16.28
C GLY A 145 5.01 -7.25 -17.70
N ASN A 146 4.73 -6.44 -18.72
CA ASN A 146 4.65 -6.92 -20.10
C ASN A 146 6.07 -7.10 -20.69
N PHE A 147 6.63 -8.30 -20.50
CA PHE A 147 8.00 -8.69 -20.88
C PHE A 147 8.40 -8.42 -22.35
N MET A 148 7.44 -8.15 -23.25
CA MET A 148 7.69 -7.93 -24.69
C MET A 148 7.03 -6.69 -25.30
N SER A 149 6.01 -6.06 -24.69
CA SER A 149 5.28 -4.92 -25.30
C SER A 149 5.63 -3.55 -24.72
N GLY A 150 6.43 -3.47 -23.66
CA GLY A 150 6.79 -2.20 -23.04
C GLY A 150 5.63 -1.59 -22.25
N VAL A 151 5.34 -0.30 -22.47
CA VAL A 151 4.26 0.43 -21.76
C VAL A 151 3.07 0.58 -22.69
N ASP A 152 1.93 0.00 -22.31
CA ASP A 152 0.67 0.06 -23.04
C ASP A 152 -0.53 0.12 -22.08
N GLU A 153 -1.67 0.59 -22.56
CA GLU A 153 -2.91 0.79 -21.78
C GLU A 153 -3.48 -0.49 -21.15
N ARG A 154 -3.00 -1.66 -21.57
CA ARG A 154 -3.44 -2.98 -21.08
C ARG A 154 -2.33 -3.68 -20.31
N MET A 155 -1.26 -2.99 -19.92
CA MET A 155 -0.17 -3.59 -19.17
C MET A 155 -0.58 -4.00 -17.75
N LYS A 156 0.21 -4.91 -17.20
CA LYS A 156 0.22 -5.30 -15.79
C LYS A 156 1.44 -4.69 -15.14
N GLY A 157 1.48 -4.64 -13.81
CA GLY A 157 2.53 -3.95 -13.07
C GLY A 157 1.97 -2.78 -12.24
N PHE A 158 2.76 -1.73 -12.06
CA PHE A 158 2.40 -0.61 -11.19
C PHE A 158 3.12 0.68 -11.54
N ALA A 159 2.64 1.78 -10.98
CA ALA A 159 3.24 3.09 -11.04
C ALA A 159 3.31 3.72 -9.64
N VAL A 160 4.26 4.63 -9.44
CA VAL A 160 4.34 5.49 -8.25
C VAL A 160 4.06 6.92 -8.69
N THR A 161 3.17 7.58 -7.96
CA THR A 161 2.49 8.82 -8.36
C THR A 161 2.56 9.86 -7.24
N SER A 162 2.07 11.07 -7.49
CA SER A 162 1.88 12.11 -6.47
C SER A 162 1.01 11.68 -5.30
N HIS A 163 0.02 10.81 -5.52
CA HIS A 163 -0.86 10.33 -4.45
C HIS A 163 -0.41 9.03 -3.80
N GLY A 164 0.20 8.11 -4.56
CA GLY A 164 0.59 6.80 -4.02
C GLY A 164 1.07 5.79 -5.05
N VAL A 165 0.91 4.50 -4.73
CA VAL A 165 1.25 3.37 -5.61
C VAL A 165 -0.03 2.84 -6.24
N PHE A 166 -0.16 2.91 -7.55
CA PHE A 166 -1.30 2.44 -8.34
C PHE A 166 -0.90 1.24 -9.18
N PHE A 167 -1.75 0.21 -9.29
CA PHE A 167 -1.33 -1.06 -9.88
C PHE A 167 -2.44 -1.87 -10.54
N ASN A 168 -2.04 -2.81 -11.39
CA ASN A 168 -2.86 -3.83 -12.05
C ASN A 168 -2.04 -5.13 -12.04
N ASP A 169 -2.40 -6.06 -11.14
CA ASP A 169 -1.57 -7.22 -10.84
C ASP A 169 -1.60 -8.30 -11.94
N ASP A 170 -0.85 -9.38 -11.74
CA ASP A 170 -0.77 -10.47 -12.72
C ASP A 170 -2.10 -11.19 -12.98
N HIS A 171 -3.05 -11.10 -12.03
CA HIS A 171 -4.41 -11.66 -12.06
C HIS A 171 -5.46 -10.64 -12.55
N ARG A 172 -5.03 -9.46 -13.03
CA ARG A 172 -5.89 -8.32 -13.46
C ARG A 172 -6.68 -7.65 -12.33
N LYS A 173 -6.26 -7.84 -11.08
CA LYS A 173 -6.82 -7.11 -9.94
C LYS A 173 -6.12 -5.76 -9.83
N LYS A 174 -6.87 -4.69 -10.07
CA LYS A 174 -6.40 -3.31 -9.86
C LYS A 174 -6.50 -2.90 -8.40
N GLY A 175 -5.71 -1.91 -8.02
CA GLY A 175 -5.79 -1.29 -6.70
C GLY A 175 -4.79 -0.13 -6.57
N SER A 176 -4.87 0.53 -5.41
CA SER A 176 -3.97 1.60 -5.03
C SER A 176 -3.69 1.57 -3.53
N PHE A 177 -2.56 2.15 -3.14
CA PHE A 177 -2.24 2.50 -1.76
C PHE A 177 -1.74 3.95 -1.75
N PHE A 178 -2.22 4.78 -0.83
CA PHE A 178 -1.54 6.04 -0.52
C PHE A 178 -0.13 5.74 0.06
N LEU A 179 0.79 6.71 0.08
CA LEU A 179 2.17 6.45 0.51
C LEU A 179 2.26 6.02 1.98
N ASP A 180 1.44 6.62 2.83
CA ASP A 180 1.29 6.28 4.25
C ASP A 180 0.71 4.88 4.45
N GLU A 181 -0.34 4.51 3.72
CA GLU A 181 -0.85 3.13 3.68
C GLU A 181 0.21 2.15 3.16
N PHE A 182 0.96 2.54 2.12
CA PHE A 182 1.96 1.70 1.47
C PHE A 182 3.13 1.35 2.39
N VAL A 183 3.38 2.11 3.47
CA VAL A 183 4.39 1.77 4.49
C VAL A 183 4.13 0.40 5.13
N ASP A 184 2.87 0.13 5.50
CA ASP A 184 2.50 -1.12 6.20
C ASP A 184 2.30 -2.31 5.25
N VAL A 185 2.30 -2.06 3.94
CA VAL A 185 2.21 -3.11 2.92
C VAL A 185 3.46 -3.98 2.92
N LYS A 186 3.29 -5.26 3.24
CA LYS A 186 4.38 -6.24 3.22
C LYS A 186 4.90 -6.46 1.80
N ILE A 187 6.04 -5.84 1.48
CA ILE A 187 6.83 -6.13 0.27
C ILE A 187 7.56 -7.47 0.47
N SER A 188 7.35 -8.41 -0.43
CA SER A 188 8.06 -9.70 -0.38
C SER A 188 8.33 -10.30 -1.76
N ARG A 189 9.14 -11.37 -1.78
CA ARG A 189 9.43 -12.16 -2.98
C ARG A 189 8.83 -13.55 -2.85
N TRP A 190 8.09 -13.99 -3.85
CA TRP A 190 7.54 -15.34 -3.93
C TRP A 190 7.76 -15.93 -5.32
N ILE A 191 8.56 -17.00 -5.45
CA ILE A 191 8.78 -17.75 -6.72
C ILE A 191 9.08 -16.84 -7.94
N GLY A 192 9.88 -15.78 -7.75
CA GLY A 192 10.23 -14.83 -8.81
C GLY A 192 9.26 -13.64 -9.01
N TYR A 193 8.15 -13.61 -8.28
CA TYR A 193 7.22 -12.48 -8.25
C TYR A 193 7.58 -11.51 -7.12
N LEU A 194 7.35 -10.22 -7.36
CA LEU A 194 7.18 -9.20 -6.34
C LEU A 194 5.78 -9.33 -5.76
N ARG A 195 5.62 -9.19 -4.45
CA ARG A 195 4.30 -9.15 -3.80
C ARG A 195 4.09 -7.90 -2.96
N PHE A 196 2.90 -7.31 -3.09
CA PHE A 196 2.34 -6.29 -2.21
C PHE A 196 1.19 -6.93 -1.42
N GLY A 197 1.50 -7.54 -0.28
CA GLY A 197 0.54 -8.42 0.41
C GLY A 197 0.12 -9.60 -0.50
N ASP A 198 -1.11 -9.53 -1.02
CA ASP A 198 -1.71 -10.56 -1.89
C ASP A 198 -1.67 -10.25 -3.39
N TYR A 199 -1.25 -9.06 -3.79
CA TYR A 199 -1.04 -8.71 -5.21
C TYR A 199 0.32 -9.20 -5.69
N GLU A 200 0.38 -9.76 -6.90
CA GLU A 200 1.58 -10.41 -7.46
C GLU A 200 2.01 -9.76 -8.78
N PHE A 201 3.32 -9.54 -8.95
CA PHE A 201 3.91 -8.89 -10.14
C PHE A 201 5.17 -9.60 -10.62
N ASN A 202 5.15 -10.14 -11.84
CA ASN A 202 6.31 -10.71 -12.50
C ASN A 202 7.18 -9.60 -13.12
N LEU A 203 8.32 -9.33 -12.48
CA LEU A 203 9.28 -8.30 -12.92
C LEU A 203 10.57 -8.89 -13.50
N GLY A 204 10.64 -10.20 -13.70
CA GLY A 204 11.84 -10.90 -14.16
C GLY A 204 13.11 -10.48 -13.39
N ASN A 205 14.06 -9.89 -14.11
CA ASN A 205 15.39 -9.55 -13.58
C ASN A 205 15.41 -8.32 -12.66
N ASP A 206 14.44 -7.40 -12.76
CA ASP A 206 14.45 -6.15 -11.98
C ASP A 206 13.84 -6.30 -10.57
N LEU A 207 13.25 -7.47 -10.27
CA LEU A 207 12.67 -7.85 -8.99
C LEU A 207 13.49 -7.38 -7.77
N ASN A 208 14.78 -7.73 -7.70
CA ASN A 208 15.62 -7.42 -6.53
C ASN A 208 15.93 -5.92 -6.41
N ARG A 209 16.04 -5.20 -7.54
CA ARG A 209 16.24 -3.74 -7.55
C ARG A 209 14.95 -3.05 -7.11
N MET A 210 13.81 -3.54 -7.59
CA MET A 210 12.50 -3.01 -7.28
C MET A 210 12.14 -3.19 -5.79
N ILE A 211 12.38 -4.38 -5.23
CA ILE A 211 12.24 -4.62 -3.78
C ILE A 211 13.07 -3.61 -2.98
N ARG A 212 14.32 -3.34 -3.37
CA ARG A 212 15.15 -2.34 -2.69
C ARG A 212 14.55 -0.92 -2.79
N ALA A 213 14.21 -0.48 -4.01
CA ALA A 213 13.70 0.87 -4.24
C ALA A 213 12.36 1.14 -3.52
N LEU A 214 11.48 0.13 -3.43
CA LEU A 214 10.21 0.25 -2.73
C LEU A 214 10.36 0.16 -1.20
N ASN A 215 11.27 -0.66 -0.68
CA ASN A 215 11.64 -0.59 0.74
C ASN A 215 12.24 0.78 1.09
N ASP A 216 13.08 1.35 0.21
CA ASP A 216 13.62 2.71 0.41
C ASP A 216 12.54 3.79 0.34
N LEU A 217 11.49 3.60 -0.47
CA LEU A 217 10.30 4.45 -0.49
C LEU A 217 9.53 4.39 0.84
N GLN A 218 9.23 3.19 1.35
CA GLN A 218 8.60 3.00 2.66
C GLN A 218 9.46 3.60 3.79
N ASN A 219 10.76 3.31 3.80
CA ASN A 219 11.72 3.83 4.79
C ASN A 219 11.88 5.35 4.75
N GLU A 220 11.67 6.01 3.61
CA GLU A 220 11.70 7.46 3.51
C GLU A 220 10.34 8.07 3.89
N THR A 221 9.22 7.43 3.54
CA THR A 221 7.87 7.84 3.98
C THR A 221 7.74 7.82 5.50
N MET A 222 8.24 6.78 6.16
CA MET A 222 8.29 6.63 7.63
C MET A 222 9.04 7.72 8.41
N LYS A 223 9.64 8.71 7.72
CA LYS A 223 10.26 9.89 8.34
C LYS A 223 9.34 11.12 8.36
N TYR A 224 8.16 11.02 7.75
CA TYR A 224 7.16 12.07 7.60
C TYR A 224 5.80 11.70 8.22
N LEU A 225 5.70 10.49 8.78
CA LEU A 225 4.61 10.00 9.66
C LEU A 225 5.04 10.18 11.13
#